data_AF-A0AAV7A969-F1
#
_entry.id   AF-A0AAV7A969-F1
#
_cell.length_a   1.000
_cell.length_b   1.000
_cell.length_c   1.000
_cell.angle_alpha   90.00
_cell.angle_beta   90.00
_cell.angle_gamma   90.00
#
_symmetry.space_group_name_H-M   'P 1'
#
loop_
_entity.id
_entity.type
_entity.pdbx_description
1 polymer ?
#
loop_
_entity_poly.entity_id
_entity_poly.type
_entity_poly.pdbx_seq_one_letter_code
_entity_poly.pdbx_strand_id
1 'polypeptide(L)'
;MSSPSDLPLETALSEARNPEPEEEDEDDEEFDETLSERLWGLTEMFPDSLRSAAGVTFDFSVCAAKKMYSFSRSALWIGTTSFMILVLPVVFETEKLQMEQQQQLQQRQILLGPSTGMSGSLPPIPGKV
;
A
#
# COMPACT_ATOMS: atom_id res chain seq x y z
N MET A 1 -93.95 -18.17 -10.99
CA MET A 1 -92.98 -18.13 -12.10
C MET A 1 -93.02 -16.74 -12.72
N SER A 2 -92.03 -15.91 -12.42
CA SER A 2 -91.71 -14.66 -13.11
C SER A 2 -90.20 -14.48 -13.10
N SER A 3 -89.73 -13.88 -14.19
CA SER A 3 -88.40 -13.82 -14.79
C SER A 3 -87.27 -13.13 -13.98
N PRO A 4 -86.01 -13.16 -14.50
CA PRO A 4 -84.77 -13.11 -13.76
C PRO A 4 -84.23 -11.69 -13.53
N SER A 5 -83.59 -11.54 -12.37
CA SER A 5 -82.84 -10.39 -11.84
C SER A 5 -81.82 -11.03 -10.90
N ASP A 6 -80.52 -10.88 -10.91
CA ASP A 6 -79.56 -10.03 -11.62
C ASP A 6 -78.19 -10.73 -11.44
N LEU A 7 -77.21 -10.39 -12.29
CA LEU A 7 -75.76 -10.69 -12.17
C LEU A 7 -75.35 -12.15 -12.49
N PRO A 8 -74.33 -12.40 -13.34
CA PRO A 8 -73.02 -11.72 -13.32
C PRO A 8 -72.50 -11.33 -14.73
N LEU A 9 -72.30 -10.03 -14.97
CA LEU A 9 -71.71 -9.53 -16.22
C LEU A 9 -70.52 -8.60 -15.97
N GLU A 10 -69.70 -8.96 -14.98
CA GLU A 10 -68.41 -8.33 -14.68
C GLU A 10 -67.35 -9.43 -14.45
N THR A 11 -67.40 -10.46 -15.29
CA THR A 11 -66.41 -11.57 -15.30
C THR A 11 -65.61 -11.57 -16.60
N ALA A 12 -65.47 -10.43 -17.31
CA ALA A 12 -64.88 -10.43 -18.65
C ALA A 12 -63.99 -9.22 -19.00
N LEU A 13 -63.38 -8.55 -18.02
CA LEU A 13 -62.36 -7.55 -18.34
C LEU A 13 -61.23 -7.40 -17.31
N SER A 14 -60.99 -8.42 -16.48
CA SER A 14 -59.85 -8.42 -15.54
C SER A 14 -58.57 -8.98 -16.13
N GLU A 15 -58.49 -9.25 -17.44
CA GLU A 15 -57.31 -9.90 -18.05
C GLU A 15 -56.72 -9.06 -19.19
N ALA A 16 -56.19 -7.89 -18.83
CA ALA A 16 -55.25 -7.17 -19.67
C ALA A 16 -54.11 -6.61 -18.80
N ARG A 17 -53.22 -7.53 -18.42
CA ARG A 17 -51.76 -7.39 -18.50
C ARG A 17 -51.22 -5.97 -18.26
N ASN A 18 -50.84 -5.69 -17.02
CA ASN A 18 -49.57 -5.02 -16.72
C ASN A 18 -49.13 -5.42 -15.30
N PRO A 19 -48.07 -6.22 -15.11
CA PRO A 19 -47.38 -6.22 -13.84
C PRO A 19 -46.56 -4.92 -13.80
N GLU A 20 -47.16 -3.85 -13.27
CA GLU A 20 -46.36 -2.76 -12.71
C GLU A 20 -45.44 -3.41 -11.67
N PRO A 21 -44.11 -3.24 -11.75
CA PRO A 21 -43.27 -3.57 -10.61
C PRO A 21 -43.62 -2.56 -9.51
N GLU A 22 -44.46 -2.98 -8.57
CA GLU A 22 -44.50 -2.39 -7.25
C GLU A 22 -43.15 -2.73 -6.62
N GLU A 23 -42.20 -1.79 -6.72
CA GLU A 23 -40.94 -1.86 -5.99
C GLU A 23 -41.26 -1.67 -4.50
N GLU A 24 -41.48 -2.79 -3.83
CA GLU A 24 -41.30 -2.87 -2.39
C GLU A 24 -39.80 -2.91 -2.08
N ASP A 25 -39.46 -2.09 -1.09
CA ASP A 25 -38.34 -2.18 -0.15
C ASP A 25 -37.08 -1.34 -0.42
N GLU A 26 -36.84 -0.51 0.60
CA GLU A 26 -35.56 0.08 1.04
C GLU A 26 -35.07 1.31 0.29
N ASP A 27 -35.71 2.45 0.55
CA ASP A 27 -34.98 3.70 0.83
C ASP A 27 -35.85 4.63 1.68
N ASP A 28 -36.30 4.13 2.82
CA ASP A 28 -36.44 4.96 4.02
C ASP A 28 -35.03 5.35 4.50
N GLU A 29 -34.25 6.00 3.63
CA GLU A 29 -33.02 6.71 4.00
C GLU A 29 -33.44 8.00 4.72
N GLU A 30 -34.03 7.79 5.90
CA GLU A 30 -33.80 8.58 7.09
C GLU A 30 -32.28 8.61 7.33
N PHE A 31 -31.53 9.29 6.48
CA PHE A 31 -30.34 9.98 6.92
C PHE A 31 -30.83 11.08 7.86
N ASP A 32 -31.17 10.65 9.08
CA ASP A 32 -31.46 11.46 10.26
C ASP A 32 -30.40 12.55 10.38
N GLU A 33 -30.67 13.74 9.85
CA GLU A 33 -29.78 14.90 9.83
C GLU A 33 -28.34 14.54 9.42
N THR A 34 -27.98 14.78 8.16
CA THR A 34 -26.65 14.40 7.67
C THR A 34 -25.55 14.94 8.60
N LEU A 35 -24.50 14.16 8.84
CA LEU A 35 -23.38 14.62 9.68
C LEU A 35 -22.83 15.96 9.18
N SER A 36 -22.92 16.23 7.88
CA SER A 36 -22.67 17.52 7.25
C SER A 36 -23.59 18.63 7.74
N GLU A 37 -24.91 18.44 7.80
CA GLU A 37 -25.89 19.42 8.29
C GLU A 37 -25.70 19.68 9.79
N ARG A 38 -25.41 18.64 10.58
CA ARG A 38 -25.07 18.81 12.00
C ARG A 38 -23.77 19.57 12.20
N LEU A 39 -22.72 19.23 11.45
CA LEU A 39 -21.44 19.93 11.51
C LEU A 39 -21.59 21.38 11.03
N TRP A 40 -22.42 21.60 10.00
CA TRP A 40 -22.76 22.90 9.46
C TRP A 40 -23.52 23.76 10.48
N GLY A 41 -24.58 23.23 11.09
CA GLY A 41 -25.33 23.91 12.15
C GLY A 41 -24.49 24.19 13.41
N LEU A 42 -23.60 23.26 13.79
CA LEU A 42 -22.65 23.51 14.87
C LEU A 42 -21.72 24.68 14.52
N THR A 43 -21.21 24.71 13.29
CA THR A 43 -20.32 25.78 12.82
C THR A 43 -21.04 27.12 12.58
N GLU A 44 -22.38 27.12 12.54
CA GLU A 44 -23.23 28.33 12.58
C GLU A 44 -23.39 28.91 14.00
N MET A 45 -23.32 28.08 15.06
CA MET A 45 -23.29 28.55 16.46
C MET A 45 -21.89 28.98 16.93
N PHE A 46 -20.82 28.67 16.19
CA PHE A 46 -19.45 29.01 16.58
C PHE A 46 -18.98 30.36 15.97
N PRO A 47 -18.36 31.26 16.75
CA PRO A 47 -17.85 32.53 16.25
C PRO A 47 -16.75 32.35 15.18
N ASP A 48 -16.63 33.32 14.26
CA ASP A 48 -15.63 33.34 13.18
C ASP A 48 -14.20 33.08 13.68
N SER A 49 -13.91 33.46 14.93
CA SER A 49 -12.64 33.21 15.61
C SER A 49 -12.28 31.73 15.69
N LEU A 50 -13.25 30.83 15.91
CA LEU A 50 -13.02 29.38 15.98
C LEU A 50 -12.81 28.77 14.60
N ARG A 51 -13.56 29.22 13.59
CA ARG A 51 -13.31 28.82 12.18
C ARG A 51 -11.94 29.28 11.70
N SER A 52 -11.57 30.52 12.01
CA SER A 52 -10.26 31.06 11.65
C SER A 52 -9.14 30.36 12.41
N ALA A 53 -9.32 30.02 13.69
CA ALA A 53 -8.36 29.22 14.45
C ALA A 53 -8.23 27.79 13.88
N ALA A 54 -9.34 27.13 13.57
CA ALA A 54 -9.34 25.81 12.94
C ALA A 54 -8.63 25.84 11.57
N GLY A 55 -8.90 26.85 10.75
CA GLY A 55 -8.20 27.10 9.49
C GLY A 55 -6.69 27.27 9.70
N VAL A 56 -6.28 28.13 10.64
CA VAL A 56 -4.85 28.33 10.97
C VAL A 56 -4.19 27.04 11.46
N THR A 57 -4.88 26.22 12.27
CA THR A 57 -4.33 24.94 12.73
C THR A 57 -4.24 23.91 11.59
N PHE A 58 -5.19 23.91 10.67
CA PHE A 58 -5.17 23.06 9.49
C PHE A 58 -4.05 23.46 8.54
N ASP A 59 -3.93 24.76 8.23
CA ASP A 59 -2.85 25.31 7.43
C ASP A 59 -1.48 25.10 8.08
N PHE A 60 -1.39 25.25 9.41
CA PHE A 60 -0.19 24.93 10.17
C PHE A 60 0.16 23.44 10.06
N SER A 61 -0.82 22.55 10.18
CA SER A 61 -0.63 21.10 10.02
C SER A 61 -0.14 20.76 8.61
N VAL A 62 -0.76 21.32 7.58
CA VAL A 62 -0.35 21.14 6.18
C VAL A 62 1.04 21.72 5.93
N CYS A 63 1.34 22.88 6.48
CA CYS A 63 2.67 23.51 6.39
C CYS A 63 3.73 22.66 7.11
N ALA A 64 3.43 22.14 8.30
CA ALA A 64 4.31 21.27 9.06
C ALA A 64 4.56 19.95 8.31
N ALA A 65 3.52 19.32 7.78
CA ALA A 65 3.65 18.12 6.95
C ALA A 65 4.52 18.38 5.71
N LYS A 66 4.30 19.50 5.01
CA LYS A 66 5.08 19.89 3.84
C LYS A 66 6.55 20.17 4.19
N LYS A 67 6.81 20.83 5.32
CA LYS A 67 8.18 21.06 5.82
C LYS A 67 8.86 19.77 6.23
N MET A 68 8.19 18.89 6.97
CA MET A 68 8.71 17.57 7.34
C MET A 68 9.02 16.73 6.11
N TYR A 69 8.14 16.71 5.11
CA TYR A 69 8.38 16.02 3.85
C TYR A 69 9.60 16.59 3.10
N SER A 70 9.68 17.92 2.98
CA SER A 70 10.82 18.58 2.32
C SER A 70 12.14 18.33 3.06
N PHE A 71 12.13 18.39 4.39
CA PHE A 71 13.28 18.11 5.23
C PHE A 71 13.70 16.66 5.12
N SER A 72 12.75 15.72 5.15
CA SER A 72 13.04 14.30 5.02
C SER A 72 13.68 14.00 3.65
N ARG A 73 13.15 14.60 2.57
CA ARG A 73 13.75 14.49 1.23
C ARG A 73 15.18 15.05 1.19
N SER A 74 15.40 16.23 1.77
CA SER A 74 16.73 16.84 1.84
C SER A 74 17.69 16.02 2.69
N ALA A 75 17.28 15.61 3.89
CA ALA A 75 18.06 14.81 4.83
C ALA A 75 18.40 13.44 4.24
N LEU A 76 17.46 12.80 3.55
CA LEU A 76 17.69 11.54 2.86
C LEU A 76 18.68 11.74 1.71
N TRP A 77 18.52 12.80 0.89
CA TRP A 77 19.44 13.07 -0.21
C TRP A 77 20.87 13.34 0.27
N ILE A 78 21.00 14.19 1.30
CA ILE A 78 22.28 14.55 1.91
C ILE A 78 22.88 13.34 2.62
N GLY A 79 22.08 12.60 3.39
CA GLY A 79 22.50 11.39 4.10
C GLY A 79 22.95 10.29 3.16
N THR A 80 22.19 10.01 2.10
CA THR A 80 22.56 9.04 1.08
C THR A 80 23.82 9.47 0.33
N THR A 81 23.94 10.74 -0.07
CA THR A 81 25.15 11.25 -0.76
C THR A 81 26.37 11.20 0.15
N SER A 82 26.21 11.64 1.41
CA SER A 82 27.27 11.59 2.42
C SER A 82 27.69 10.15 2.72
N PHE A 83 26.74 9.24 2.89
CA PHE A 83 27.00 7.83 3.12
C PHE A 83 27.73 7.22 1.92
N MET A 84 27.29 7.50 0.70
CA MET A 84 27.94 7.01 -0.52
C MET A 84 29.40 7.46 -0.61
N ILE A 85 29.70 8.74 -0.36
CA ILE A 85 31.07 9.27 -0.44
C ILE A 85 31.99 8.60 0.60
N LEU A 86 31.48 8.27 1.79
CA LEU A 86 32.27 7.66 2.85
C LEU A 86 32.41 6.14 2.71
N VAL A 87 31.36 5.47 2.26
CA VAL A 87 31.33 4.00 2.17
C VAL A 87 32.02 3.50 0.92
N LEU A 88 31.95 4.21 -0.21
CA LEU A 88 32.65 3.78 -1.43
C LEU A 88 34.15 3.51 -1.16
N PRO A 89 34.94 4.46 -0.61
CA PRO A 89 36.36 4.23 -0.36
C PRO A 89 36.63 3.06 0.60
N VAL A 90 35.82 2.94 1.66
CA VAL A 90 35.96 1.87 2.66
C VAL A 90 35.69 0.51 2.04
N VAL A 91 34.64 0.37 1.23
CA VAL A 91 34.34 -0.89 0.56
C VAL A 91 35.45 -1.24 -0.43
N PHE A 92 35.93 -0.27 -1.21
CA PHE A 92 37.04 -0.50 -2.14
C PHE A 92 38.33 -0.93 -1.45
N GLU A 93 38.67 -0.34 -0.30
CA GLU A 93 39.81 -0.78 0.50
C GLU A 93 39.62 -2.21 1.00
N THR A 94 38.43 -2.56 1.48
CA THR A 94 38.14 -3.93 1.97
C THR A 94 38.17 -4.97 0.85
N GLU A 95 37.61 -4.66 -0.33
CA GLU A 95 37.65 -5.56 -1.50
C GLU A 95 39.06 -5.68 -2.08
N LYS A 96 39.83 -4.59 -2.11
CA LYS A 96 41.23 -4.60 -2.53
C LYS A 96 42.07 -5.49 -1.64
N LEU A 97 41.92 -5.37 -0.32
CA LEU A 97 42.61 -6.24 0.65
C LEU A 97 42.21 -7.70 0.47
N GLN A 98 40.93 -7.97 0.17
CA GLN A 98 40.43 -9.32 -0.07
C GLN A 98 41.00 -9.92 -1.38
N MET A 99 41.08 -9.13 -2.45
CA MET A 99 41.69 -9.54 -3.72
C MET A 99 43.19 -9.83 -3.55
N GLU A 100 43.91 -9.01 -2.79
CA GLU A 100 45.36 -9.17 -2.59
C GLU A 100 45.67 -10.43 -1.79
N GLN A 101 44.86 -10.72 -0.75
CA GLN A 101 44.96 -12.00 -0.03
C GLN A 101 44.63 -13.20 -0.93
N GLN A 102 43.59 -13.12 -1.77
CA GLN A 102 43.26 -14.20 -2.72
C GLN A 102 44.36 -14.41 -3.75
N GLN A 103 44.97 -13.35 -4.26
CA GLN A 103 46.10 -13.46 -5.18
C GLN A 103 47.33 -14.06 -4.51
N GLN A 104 47.64 -13.70 -3.25
CA GLN A 104 48.73 -14.34 -2.51
C GLN A 104 48.46 -15.84 -2.29
N LEU A 105 47.21 -16.23 -1.98
CA LEU A 105 46.84 -17.63 -1.85
C LEU A 105 46.94 -18.38 -3.18
N GLN A 106 46.51 -17.79 -4.28
CA GLN A 106 46.70 -18.36 -5.62
C GLN A 106 48.17 -18.45 -6.01
N GLN A 107 48.99 -17.42 -5.74
CA GLN A 107 50.44 -17.47 -5.95
C GLN A 107 51.08 -18.58 -5.11
N ARG A 108 50.67 -18.74 -3.85
CA ARG A 108 51.13 -19.85 -3.00
C ARG A 108 50.72 -21.19 -3.58
N GLN A 109 49.49 -21.35 -4.08
CA GLN A 109 49.00 -22.58 -4.71
C GLN A 109 49.63 -22.87 -6.09
N ILE A 110 49.99 -21.84 -6.86
CA ILE A 110 50.68 -21.97 -8.15
C ILE A 110 52.16 -22.27 -7.94
N LEU A 111 52.80 -21.64 -6.96
CA LEU A 111 54.21 -21.88 -6.63
C LEU A 111 54.43 -23.21 -5.90
N LEU A 112 53.43 -23.69 -5.15
CA LEU A 112 53.39 -25.03 -4.56
C LEU A 112 52.80 -26.07 -5.52
N GLY A 113 52.22 -25.65 -6.65
CA GLY A 113 51.45 -26.50 -7.55
C GLY A 113 50.24 -27.17 -6.86
N PRO A 114 49.23 -27.63 -7.60
CA PRO A 114 48.10 -28.41 -7.08
C PRO A 114 48.45 -29.72 -6.33
N SER A 115 49.73 -30.02 -6.08
CA SER A 115 50.19 -31.36 -5.68
C SER A 115 51.17 -31.42 -4.50
N THR A 116 51.70 -30.33 -3.93
CA THR A 116 52.73 -30.47 -2.86
C THR A 116 52.17 -30.53 -1.43
N GLY A 117 50.88 -30.29 -1.22
CA GLY A 117 50.23 -30.42 0.11
C GLY A 117 49.44 -31.71 0.33
N MET A 118 49.17 -32.50 -0.71
CA MET A 118 48.37 -33.74 -0.61
C MET A 118 49.16 -34.95 -1.12
N SER A 119 50.46 -34.99 -0.82
CA SER A 119 51.18 -36.26 -0.71
C SER A 119 50.81 -36.87 0.64
N GLY A 120 49.60 -37.42 0.73
CA GLY A 120 49.10 -37.92 2.00
C GLY A 120 47.69 -38.49 2.01
N SER A 121 47.09 -38.86 0.88
CA SER A 121 46.06 -39.91 0.81
C SER A 121 45.58 -40.05 -0.63
N LEU A 122 45.80 -41.22 -1.24
CA LEU A 122 45.05 -41.64 -2.42
C LEU A 122 43.57 -41.71 -2.06
N PRO A 123 42.65 -41.02 -2.75
CA PRO A 123 41.27 -41.49 -2.78
C PRO A 123 41.26 -42.79 -3.60
N PRO A 124 40.71 -43.89 -3.06
CA PRO A 124 40.67 -45.16 -3.78
C PRO A 124 39.76 -45.00 -4.99
N ILE A 125 40.27 -45.41 -6.15
CA ILE A 125 39.54 -45.46 -7.42
C ILE A 125 38.47 -46.56 -7.29
N PRO A 126 37.16 -46.26 -7.36
CA PRO A 126 36.15 -47.29 -7.51
C PRO A 126 36.02 -47.62 -8.99
N GLY A 127 36.71 -48.68 -9.40
CA GLY A 127 36.46 -49.35 -10.66
C GLY A 127 35.22 -50.24 -10.56
N LYS A 128 34.27 -50.00 -11.46
CA LYS A 128 33.62 -51.01 -12.32
C LYS A 128 33.27 -52.37 -11.67
N VAL A 129 32.00 -52.51 -11.28
CA VAL A 129 31.07 -53.62 -11.63
C VAL A 129 29.64 -53.11 -11.57
#